data_AF-A0A2D4H084-F1
#
_entry.id   AF-A0A2D4H084-F1
#
_cell.length_a   1.000
_cell.length_b   1.000
_cell.length_c   1.000
_cell.angle_alpha   90.00
_cell.angle_beta   90.00
_cell.angle_gamma   90.00
#
_symmetry.space_group_name_H-M   'P 1'
#
loop_
_entity.id
_entity.type
_entity.pdbx_description
1 polymer ?
#
loop_
_entity_poly.entity_id
_entity_poly.type
_entity_poly.pdbx_seq_one_letter_code
_entity_poly.pdbx_strand_id
1 'polypeptide(L)'
;MSCTILEDYFLEKEGLFTLLDLLLLNQKNVCNLILGILVEFCDNPKTVSHINVWRGKKDQTAANLLINLWRQEEEEMGVKHDKAGRIVDTKKPLVGQFQKTQEVIPMPASCPTIAVMDVAENMRAKIYCLICKLGFENLPGLCARDFVTLAIIRRYLDFKVGEIWDEVCAELKKEKFRPVTPDQEALQLITEALENVGKIVVSLQTEMLESQQFQELQEEEKCYGKIHSLHKQKEIVNKSWENFLARTSNYEALKKAKRLREKSIENSRPKIKHYSATFHPTDIKGLNTTVASGRLVTVESTPSELIGGPLADTDLALKKLPIRGGALKKFEGVKVIDSFKKSSVTVK
;
A
#
# COMPACT_ATOMS: atom_id res chain seq x y z
N MET A 1 3.49 42.88 7.98
CA MET A 1 3.48 42.19 9.27
C MET A 1 2.06 41.70 9.51
N SER A 2 1.78 40.47 9.08
CA SER A 2 0.49 39.80 9.28
C SER A 2 0.27 39.52 10.77
N CYS A 3 -0.97 39.65 11.23
CA CYS A 3 -1.33 39.43 12.62
C CYS A 3 -1.46 37.93 12.89
N THR A 4 -0.32 37.24 13.00
CA THR A 4 -0.25 35.79 13.24
C THR A 4 -0.96 35.36 14.53
N ILE A 5 -1.15 36.28 15.49
CA ILE A 5 -1.82 35.99 16.78
C ILE A 5 -3.29 35.63 16.59
N LEU A 6 -4.02 36.37 15.74
CA LEU A 6 -5.45 36.09 15.51
C LEU A 6 -5.64 34.83 14.67
N GLU A 7 -4.76 34.62 13.68
CA GLU A 7 -4.74 33.39 12.90
C GLU A 7 -4.48 32.18 13.80
N ASP A 8 -3.44 32.23 14.62
CA ASP A 8 -3.10 31.17 15.57
C ASP A 8 -4.26 30.88 16.54
N TYR A 9 -4.91 31.93 17.06
CA TYR A 9 -6.08 31.76 17.90
C TYR A 9 -7.24 31.07 17.16
N PHE A 10 -7.48 31.40 15.90
CA PHE A 10 -8.48 30.74 15.07
C PHE A 10 -8.13 29.26 14.81
N LEU A 11 -6.85 28.94 14.58
CA LEU A 11 -6.36 27.57 14.45
C LEU A 11 -6.57 26.75 15.73
N GLU A 12 -6.25 27.34 16.90
CA GLU A 12 -6.43 26.73 18.22
C GLU A 12 -7.91 26.47 18.56
N LYS A 13 -8.83 27.25 18.00
CA LYS A 13 -10.28 27.08 18.16
C LYS A 13 -10.90 26.17 17.11
N GLU A 14 -10.10 25.36 16.40
CA GLU A 14 -10.55 24.42 15.37
C GLU A 14 -11.34 25.10 14.23
N GLY A 15 -11.09 26.39 14.01
CA GLY A 15 -11.79 27.17 13.00
C GLY A 15 -11.58 26.61 11.58
N LEU A 16 -10.36 26.15 11.27
CA LEU A 16 -10.08 25.47 9.99
C LEU A 16 -10.87 24.18 9.81
N PHE A 17 -11.10 23.41 10.87
CA PHE A 17 -11.82 22.14 10.77
C PHE A 17 -13.28 22.41 10.42
N THR A 18 -13.85 23.43 11.06
CA THR A 18 -15.19 23.92 10.73
C THR A 18 -15.28 24.37 9.27
N LEU A 19 -14.27 25.10 8.75
CA LEU A 19 -14.24 25.51 7.35
C LEU A 19 -14.17 24.30 6.39
N LEU A 20 -13.34 23.30 6.68
CA LEU A 20 -13.25 22.07 5.90
C LEU A 20 -14.56 21.26 5.96
N ASP A 21 -15.23 21.23 7.10
CA ASP A 21 -16.54 20.58 7.24
C ASP A 21 -17.62 21.31 6.44
N LEU A 22 -17.56 22.63 6.36
CA LEU A 22 -18.48 23.42 5.54
C LEU A 22 -18.28 23.18 4.03
N LEU A 23 -17.04 22.88 3.58
CA LEU A 23 -16.81 22.46 2.20
C LEU A 23 -17.57 21.17 1.84
N LEU A 24 -17.85 20.29 2.81
CA LEU A 24 -18.63 19.07 2.58
C LEU A 24 -20.11 19.34 2.23
N LEU A 25 -20.62 20.55 2.52
CA LEU A 25 -21.98 20.95 2.12
C LEU A 25 -22.09 21.20 0.61
N ASN A 26 -20.96 21.35 -0.08
CA ASN A 26 -20.84 21.51 -1.53
C ASN A 26 -21.71 22.64 -2.12
N GLN A 27 -21.81 23.78 -1.43
CA GLN A 27 -22.46 24.97 -1.97
C GLN A 27 -21.43 25.84 -2.70
N LYS A 28 -21.48 25.89 -4.04
CA LYS A 28 -20.44 26.50 -4.90
C LYS A 28 -19.90 27.86 -4.43
N ASN A 29 -20.78 28.84 -4.20
CA ASN A 29 -20.37 30.18 -3.78
C ASN A 29 -19.66 30.18 -2.41
N VAL A 30 -20.14 29.33 -1.50
CA VAL A 30 -19.57 29.16 -0.17
C VAL A 30 -18.23 28.42 -0.27
N CYS A 31 -18.15 27.35 -1.07
CA CYS A 31 -16.92 26.61 -1.32
C CYS A 31 -15.83 27.51 -1.91
N ASN A 32 -16.16 28.32 -2.91
CA ASN A 32 -15.22 29.23 -3.55
C ASN A 32 -14.64 30.25 -2.56
N LEU A 33 -15.49 30.81 -1.68
CA LEU A 33 -15.07 31.72 -0.62
C LEU A 33 -14.20 31.03 0.43
N ILE A 34 -14.63 29.86 0.92
CA ILE A 34 -13.90 29.10 1.92
C ILE A 34 -12.53 28.68 1.39
N LEU A 35 -12.45 28.18 0.15
CA LEU A 35 -11.17 27.83 -0.48
C LEU A 35 -10.24 29.05 -0.57
N GLY A 36 -10.79 30.24 -0.84
CA GLY A 36 -10.03 31.49 -0.82
C GLY A 36 -9.44 31.78 0.57
N ILE A 37 -10.27 31.70 1.60
CA ILE A 37 -9.85 31.87 3.01
C ILE A 37 -8.75 30.84 3.36
N LEU A 38 -8.94 29.57 3.00
CA LEU A 38 -7.95 28.53 3.27
C LEU A 38 -6.61 28.81 2.57
N VAL A 39 -6.62 29.36 1.36
CA VAL A 39 -5.39 29.74 0.64
C VAL A 39 -4.66 30.85 1.40
N GLU A 40 -5.36 31.87 1.90
CA GLU A 40 -4.77 32.94 2.72
C GLU A 40 -4.17 32.39 4.02
N PHE A 41 -4.90 31.51 4.72
CA PHE A 41 -4.39 30.87 5.93
C PHE A 41 -3.14 30.01 5.68
N CYS A 42 -2.94 29.48 4.47
CA CYS A 42 -1.74 28.70 4.12
C CYS A 42 -0.44 29.54 4.07
N ASP A 43 -0.49 30.84 4.33
CA ASP A 43 0.71 31.64 4.59
C ASP A 43 1.21 31.50 6.03
N ASN A 44 0.35 31.05 6.96
CA ASN A 44 0.77 30.61 8.28
C ASN A 44 1.33 29.17 8.19
N PRO A 45 2.58 28.93 8.61
CA PRO A 45 3.21 27.60 8.50
C PRO A 45 2.51 26.52 9.33
N LYS A 46 1.72 26.88 10.35
CA LYS A 46 0.94 25.93 11.15
C LYS A 46 -0.27 25.40 10.40
N THR A 47 -0.86 26.17 9.48
CA THR A 47 -2.10 25.79 8.78
C THR A 47 -2.01 24.44 8.09
N VAL A 48 -0.89 24.16 7.42
CA VAL A 48 -0.69 22.89 6.67
C VAL A 48 -0.77 21.68 7.59
N SER A 49 -0.22 21.75 8.81
CA SER A 49 -0.30 20.64 9.77
C SER A 49 -1.73 20.42 10.25
N HIS A 50 -2.48 21.48 10.51
CA HIS A 50 -3.91 21.39 10.85
C HIS A 50 -4.72 20.76 9.70
N ILE A 51 -4.53 21.21 8.46
CA ILE A 51 -5.24 20.64 7.29
C ILE A 51 -4.91 19.15 7.13
N ASN A 52 -3.65 18.74 7.33
CA ASN A 52 -3.25 17.34 7.21
C ASN A 52 -3.80 16.43 8.33
N VAL A 53 -4.09 16.98 9.50
CA VAL A 53 -4.69 16.23 10.63
C VAL A 53 -6.20 16.12 10.49
N TRP A 54 -6.86 17.04 9.79
CA TRP A 54 -8.31 17.00 9.61
C TRP A 54 -8.77 15.67 8.99
N ARG A 55 -9.89 15.16 9.50
CA ARG A 55 -10.56 13.96 9.01
C ARG A 55 -12.06 14.21 8.91
N GLY A 56 -12.59 14.06 7.70
CA GLY A 56 -14.01 14.13 7.43
C GLY A 56 -14.74 12.82 7.74
N LYS A 57 -15.98 12.72 7.25
CA LYS A 57 -16.78 11.50 7.34
C LYS A 57 -16.07 10.34 6.64
N LYS A 58 -16.08 9.15 7.26
CA LYS A 58 -15.39 7.93 6.77
C LYS A 58 -13.87 8.09 6.63
N ASP A 59 -13.23 8.84 7.52
CA ASP A 59 -11.78 9.08 7.52
C ASP A 59 -11.26 9.76 6.24
N GLN A 60 -12.12 10.57 5.59
CA GLN A 60 -11.76 11.33 4.40
C GLN A 60 -10.67 12.36 4.74
N THR A 61 -9.58 12.36 3.98
CA THR A 61 -8.49 13.33 4.14
C THR A 61 -8.78 14.63 3.39
N ALA A 62 -8.16 15.73 3.81
CA ALA A 62 -8.33 17.03 3.14
C ALA A 62 -7.90 16.97 1.66
N ALA A 63 -6.82 16.24 1.35
CA ALA A 63 -6.39 16.01 -0.03
C ALA A 63 -7.47 15.31 -0.86
N ASN A 64 -8.08 14.24 -0.33
CA ASN A 64 -9.16 13.54 -1.01
C ASN A 64 -10.37 14.46 -1.24
N LEU A 65 -10.74 15.28 -0.25
CA LEU A 65 -11.82 16.27 -0.38
C LEU A 65 -11.53 17.28 -1.51
N LEU A 66 -10.34 17.87 -1.54
CA LEU A 66 -9.94 18.84 -2.57
C LEU A 66 -9.95 18.23 -3.98
N ILE A 67 -9.47 17.00 -4.12
CA ILE A 67 -9.51 16.27 -5.40
C ILE A 67 -10.95 15.96 -5.82
N ASN A 68 -11.86 15.67 -4.88
CA ASN A 68 -13.28 15.49 -5.18
C ASN A 68 -13.94 16.79 -5.66
N LEU A 69 -13.68 17.90 -4.98
CA LEU A 69 -14.19 19.23 -5.38
C LEU A 69 -13.68 19.61 -6.77
N TRP A 70 -12.42 19.28 -7.08
CA TRP A 70 -11.86 19.49 -8.43
C TRP A 70 -12.65 18.71 -9.50
N ARG A 71 -12.87 17.41 -9.27
CA ARG A 71 -13.62 16.56 -10.22
C ARG A 71 -15.04 17.06 -10.45
N GLN A 72 -15.71 17.50 -9.39
CA GLN A 72 -17.05 18.07 -9.47
C GLN A 72 -17.06 19.36 -10.29
N GLU A 73 -16.10 20.27 -10.04
CA GLU A 73 -15.98 21.50 -10.82
C GLU A 73 -15.72 21.21 -12.31
N GLU A 74 -14.83 20.27 -12.63
CA GLU A 74 -14.58 19.84 -14.02
C GLU A 74 -15.80 19.21 -14.70
N GLU A 75 -16.57 18.41 -13.97
CA GLU A 75 -17.82 17.82 -14.46
C GLU A 75 -18.87 18.91 -14.75
N GLU A 76 -19.05 19.87 -13.84
CA GLU A 76 -19.96 21.02 -14.05
C GLU A 76 -19.55 21.90 -15.23
N MET A 77 -18.25 22.11 -15.43
CA MET A 77 -17.72 22.85 -16.57
C MET A 77 -17.76 22.07 -17.89
N GLY A 78 -18.08 20.77 -17.86
CA GLY A 78 -18.13 19.91 -19.04
C GLY A 78 -16.75 19.61 -19.63
N VAL A 79 -15.71 19.53 -18.79
CA VAL A 79 -14.38 19.07 -19.20
C VAL A 79 -14.46 17.57 -19.56
N LYS A 80 -13.80 17.18 -20.65
CA LYS A 80 -13.89 15.81 -21.17
C LYS A 80 -12.75 14.95 -20.64
N HIS A 81 -13.10 13.94 -19.85
CA HIS A 81 -12.19 12.88 -19.42
C HIS A 81 -12.69 11.51 -19.89
N ASP A 82 -11.81 10.53 -19.88
CA ASP A 82 -12.21 9.14 -20.11
C ASP A 82 -12.87 8.53 -18.85
N LYS A 83 -13.31 7.27 -18.95
CA LYS A 83 -13.97 6.56 -17.82
C LYS A 83 -13.08 6.44 -16.57
N ALA A 84 -11.77 6.48 -16.74
CA ALA A 84 -10.79 6.38 -15.66
C ALA A 84 -10.35 7.75 -15.13
N GLY A 85 -10.83 8.85 -15.71
CA GLY A 85 -10.45 10.22 -15.34
C GLY A 85 -9.19 10.73 -16.04
N ARG A 86 -8.72 10.08 -17.10
CA ARG A 86 -7.55 10.50 -17.88
C ARG A 86 -7.88 11.65 -18.83
N ILE A 87 -6.85 12.40 -19.20
CA ILE A 87 -6.95 13.43 -20.23
C ILE A 87 -7.24 12.76 -21.59
N VAL A 88 -8.26 13.25 -22.30
CA VAL A 88 -8.61 12.78 -23.65
C VAL A 88 -7.99 13.67 -24.73
N ASP A 89 -8.05 14.99 -24.55
CA ASP A 89 -7.46 15.97 -25.46
C ASP A 89 -6.17 16.52 -24.87
N THR A 90 -5.03 16.10 -25.41
CA THR A 90 -3.71 16.53 -24.93
C THR A 90 -3.39 17.98 -25.27
N LYS A 91 -4.07 18.58 -26.25
CA LYS A 91 -3.90 19.99 -26.60
C LYS A 91 -4.72 20.89 -25.69
N LYS A 92 -5.92 20.44 -25.33
CA LYS A 92 -6.88 21.21 -24.52
C LYS A 92 -7.41 20.39 -23.33
N PRO A 93 -6.55 20.04 -22.35
CA PRO A 93 -6.94 19.11 -21.29
C PRO A 93 -8.02 19.63 -20.35
N LEU A 94 -8.03 20.94 -20.11
CA LEU A 94 -8.86 21.60 -19.09
C LEU A 94 -10.01 22.41 -19.66
N VAL A 95 -10.14 22.46 -20.99
CA VAL A 95 -11.09 23.35 -21.66
C VAL A 95 -12.52 22.83 -21.47
N GLY A 96 -13.33 23.65 -20.80
CA GLY A 96 -14.74 23.39 -20.55
C GLY A 96 -15.65 23.59 -21.78
N GLN A 97 -16.93 23.27 -21.62
CA GLN A 97 -17.95 23.41 -22.66
C GLN A 97 -18.16 24.88 -23.08
N PHE A 98 -18.12 25.81 -22.12
CA PHE A 98 -18.29 27.24 -22.38
C PHE A 98 -17.16 27.79 -23.25
N GLN A 99 -15.90 27.57 -22.84
CA GLN A 99 -14.71 28.00 -23.58
C GLN A 99 -14.64 27.40 -24.99
N LYS A 100 -15.12 26.15 -25.20
CA LYS A 100 -15.20 25.53 -26.53
C LYS A 100 -16.20 26.22 -27.46
N THR A 101 -17.28 26.75 -26.89
CA THR A 101 -18.37 27.38 -27.65
C THR A 101 -18.06 28.83 -27.97
N GLN A 102 -17.29 29.48 -27.10
CA GLN A 102 -16.85 30.84 -27.34
C GLN A 102 -15.83 30.89 -28.48
N GLU A 103 -16.09 31.77 -29.44
CA GLU A 103 -15.08 32.14 -30.39
C GLU A 103 -14.08 33.10 -29.74
N VAL A 104 -12.81 32.94 -30.06
CA VAL A 104 -11.77 33.91 -29.70
C VAL A 104 -12.07 35.23 -30.42
N ILE A 105 -12.25 36.34 -29.70
CA ILE A 105 -12.51 37.65 -30.30
C ILE A 105 -11.30 38.53 -29.96
N PRO A 106 -10.62 39.15 -30.94
CA PRO A 106 -9.52 40.05 -30.64
C PRO A 106 -10.01 41.22 -29.76
N MET A 107 -9.36 41.40 -28.62
CA MET A 107 -9.68 42.44 -27.64
C MET A 107 -8.44 43.29 -27.36
N PRO A 108 -8.62 44.53 -26.85
CA PRO A 108 -7.48 45.35 -26.43
C PRO A 108 -6.63 44.64 -25.38
N ALA A 109 -5.32 44.85 -25.38
CA ALA A 109 -4.37 44.22 -24.45
C ALA A 109 -4.64 44.52 -22.95
N SER A 110 -5.50 45.49 -22.65
CA SER A 110 -5.97 45.78 -21.29
C SER A 110 -7.05 44.82 -20.78
N CYS A 111 -7.64 44.03 -21.66
CA CYS A 111 -8.71 43.09 -21.33
C CYS A 111 -8.11 41.69 -21.09
N PRO A 112 -8.48 41.00 -20.01
CA PRO A 112 -8.06 39.62 -19.81
C PRO A 112 -8.67 38.71 -20.88
N THR A 113 -7.94 37.69 -21.28
CA THR A 113 -8.46 36.65 -22.19
C THR A 113 -9.39 35.70 -21.45
N ILE A 114 -10.16 34.91 -22.19
CA ILE A 114 -11.13 33.96 -21.62
C ILE A 114 -10.43 32.93 -20.73
N ALA A 115 -9.26 32.41 -21.13
CA ALA A 115 -8.48 31.50 -20.32
C ALA A 115 -8.05 32.13 -18.99
N VAL A 116 -7.72 33.43 -18.96
CA VAL A 116 -7.36 34.17 -17.73
C VAL A 116 -8.59 34.40 -16.85
N MET A 117 -9.72 34.82 -17.44
CA MET A 117 -10.98 35.00 -16.71
C MET A 117 -11.44 33.70 -16.04
N ASP A 118 -11.33 32.57 -16.74
CA ASP A 118 -11.66 31.25 -16.20
C ASP A 118 -10.89 30.92 -14.91
N VAL A 119 -9.60 31.29 -14.79
CA VAL A 119 -8.81 31.09 -13.57
C VAL A 119 -9.40 31.85 -12.37
N ALA A 120 -9.95 33.04 -12.60
CA ALA A 120 -10.50 33.89 -11.55
C ALA A 120 -11.89 33.45 -11.09
N GLU A 121 -12.71 32.92 -12.01
CA GLU A 121 -14.12 32.63 -11.79
C GLU A 121 -14.37 31.28 -11.12
N ASN A 122 -13.51 30.28 -11.34
CA ASN A 122 -13.71 28.91 -10.87
C ASN A 122 -12.91 28.58 -9.58
N MET A 123 -13.20 27.40 -9.01
CA MET A 123 -12.53 26.92 -7.80
C MET A 123 -11.17 26.27 -8.06
N ARG A 124 -10.83 25.95 -9.32
CA ARG A 124 -9.64 25.15 -9.68
C ARG A 124 -8.34 25.80 -9.21
N ALA A 125 -8.18 27.10 -9.46
CA ALA A 125 -6.97 27.82 -9.05
C ALA A 125 -6.74 27.76 -7.52
N LYS A 126 -7.81 27.86 -6.74
CA LYS A 126 -7.74 27.82 -5.27
C LYS A 126 -7.38 26.41 -4.78
N ILE A 127 -7.99 25.39 -5.38
CA ILE A 127 -7.67 23.98 -5.10
C ILE A 127 -6.21 23.66 -5.45
N TYR A 128 -5.74 24.12 -6.61
CA TYR A 128 -4.35 23.99 -7.02
C TYR A 128 -3.40 24.61 -5.99
N CYS A 129 -3.64 25.86 -5.58
CA CYS A 129 -2.83 26.54 -4.57
C CYS A 129 -2.78 25.79 -3.25
N LEU A 130 -3.92 25.26 -2.77
CA LEU A 130 -3.96 24.47 -1.54
C LEU A 130 -3.14 23.18 -1.67
N ILE A 131 -3.29 22.45 -2.78
CA ILE A 131 -2.52 21.22 -3.00
C ILE A 131 -1.02 21.51 -3.14
N CYS A 132 -0.62 22.64 -3.74
CA CYS A 132 0.77 23.10 -3.74
C CYS A 132 1.33 23.31 -2.32
N LYS A 133 0.52 23.85 -1.40
CA LYS A 133 0.91 24.07 -0.01
C LYS A 133 0.95 22.77 0.80
N LEU A 134 0.06 21.82 0.51
CA LEU A 134 0.07 20.48 1.11
C LEU A 134 1.22 19.60 0.60
N GLY A 135 1.61 19.80 -0.66
CA GLY A 135 2.54 18.96 -1.39
C GLY A 135 1.82 17.88 -2.22
N PHE A 136 2.50 17.41 -3.27
CA PHE A 136 1.98 16.39 -4.18
C PHE A 136 2.39 14.96 -3.79
N GLU A 137 3.19 14.82 -2.73
CA GLU A 137 3.82 13.56 -2.32
C GLU A 137 3.27 13.10 -0.97
N ASN A 138 3.18 11.78 -0.78
CA ASN A 138 2.79 11.14 0.49
C ASN A 138 1.43 11.59 1.05
N LEU A 139 0.48 11.95 0.18
CA LEU A 139 -0.87 12.30 0.60
C LEU A 139 -1.63 11.04 1.05
N PRO A 140 -2.11 10.97 2.31
CA PRO A 140 -2.73 9.78 2.84
C PRO A 140 -4.14 9.56 2.29
N GLY A 141 -4.54 8.30 2.18
CA GLY A 141 -5.92 7.90 1.87
C GLY A 141 -6.37 8.13 0.42
N LEU A 142 -5.43 8.30 -0.51
CA LEU A 142 -5.73 8.47 -1.93
C LEU A 142 -5.75 7.12 -2.67
N CYS A 143 -6.74 6.94 -3.54
CA CYS A 143 -6.79 5.80 -4.46
C CYS A 143 -6.13 6.11 -5.81
N ALA A 144 -5.90 5.10 -6.66
CA ALA A 144 -5.30 5.28 -7.99
C ALA A 144 -6.02 6.35 -8.84
N ARG A 145 -7.36 6.39 -8.77
CA ARG A 145 -8.17 7.40 -9.46
C ARG A 145 -7.89 8.82 -8.95
N ASP A 146 -7.59 8.97 -7.66
CA ASP A 146 -7.25 10.26 -7.07
C ASP A 146 -5.87 10.72 -7.55
N PHE A 147 -4.90 9.80 -7.66
CA PHE A 147 -3.59 10.10 -8.23
C PHE A 147 -3.66 10.47 -9.73
N VAL A 148 -4.57 9.85 -10.50
CA VAL A 148 -4.84 10.24 -11.89
C VAL A 148 -5.31 11.69 -11.98
N THR A 149 -6.24 12.11 -11.12
CA THR A 149 -6.67 13.52 -11.07
C THR A 149 -5.57 14.43 -10.55
N LEU A 150 -4.81 14.00 -9.53
CA LEU A 150 -3.71 14.76 -8.96
C LEU A 150 -2.61 15.07 -9.99
N ALA A 151 -2.37 14.16 -10.95
CA ALA A 151 -1.46 14.38 -12.06
C ALA A 151 -1.89 15.57 -12.96
N ILE A 152 -3.21 15.76 -13.12
CA ILE A 152 -3.79 16.91 -13.84
C ILE A 152 -3.58 18.18 -13.02
N ILE A 153 -3.97 18.15 -11.74
CA ILE A 153 -3.85 19.29 -10.83
C ILE A 153 -2.39 19.78 -10.78
N ARG A 154 -1.43 18.87 -10.68
CA ARG A 154 0.01 19.20 -10.65
C ARG A 154 0.46 20.04 -11.86
N ARG A 155 -0.19 19.87 -13.01
CA ARG A 155 0.11 20.55 -14.27
C ARG A 155 -0.92 21.63 -14.64
N TYR A 156 -1.77 22.04 -13.70
CA TYR A 156 -2.83 23.01 -13.93
C TYR A 156 -2.35 24.30 -14.62
N LEU A 157 -1.32 24.95 -14.07
CA LEU A 157 -0.80 26.20 -14.64
C LEU A 157 -0.18 25.99 -16.02
N ASP A 158 0.51 24.86 -16.24
CA ASP A 158 1.07 24.52 -17.55
C ASP A 158 -0.05 24.44 -18.61
N PHE A 159 -1.18 23.80 -18.26
CA PHE A 159 -2.34 23.71 -19.14
C PHE A 159 -3.03 25.06 -19.38
N LYS A 160 -3.18 25.89 -18.34
CA LYS A 160 -3.76 27.24 -18.49
C LYS A 160 -2.89 28.16 -19.33
N VAL A 161 -1.56 28.07 -19.21
CA VAL A 161 -0.62 28.77 -20.10
C VAL A 161 -0.77 28.28 -21.55
N GLY A 162 -0.96 26.97 -21.75
CA GLY A 162 -1.33 26.38 -23.05
C GLY A 162 -2.57 27.03 -23.68
N GLU A 163 -3.65 27.14 -22.90
CA GLU A 163 -4.89 27.77 -23.37
C GLU A 163 -4.68 29.24 -23.77
N ILE A 164 -3.89 30.00 -23.00
CA ILE A 164 -3.59 31.41 -23.32
C ILE A 164 -2.79 31.51 -24.62
N TRP A 165 -1.79 30.65 -24.85
CA TRP A 165 -1.03 30.65 -26.11
C TRP A 165 -1.88 30.26 -27.31
N ASP A 166 -2.82 29.33 -27.14
CA ASP A 166 -3.81 28.98 -28.16
C ASP A 166 -4.71 30.17 -28.51
N GLU A 167 -5.16 30.93 -27.51
CA GLU A 167 -5.94 32.16 -27.69
C GLU A 167 -5.13 33.22 -28.45
N VAL A 168 -3.89 33.50 -28.04
CA VAL A 168 -2.99 34.42 -28.74
C VAL A 168 -2.81 34.01 -30.22
N CYS A 169 -2.55 32.73 -30.48
CA CYS A 169 -2.42 32.22 -31.84
C CYS A 169 -3.71 32.38 -32.67
N ALA A 170 -4.87 32.26 -32.04
CA ALA A 170 -6.17 32.44 -32.68
C ALA A 170 -6.50 33.92 -32.94
N GLU A 171 -6.16 34.83 -32.02
CA GLU A 171 -6.32 36.28 -32.19
C GLU A 171 -5.48 36.80 -33.36
N LEU A 172 -4.18 36.46 -33.41
CA LEU A 172 -3.30 36.86 -34.51
C LEU A 172 -3.84 36.43 -35.88
N LYS A 173 -4.40 35.22 -35.96
CA LYS A 173 -5.05 34.71 -37.19
C LYS A 173 -6.29 35.52 -37.55
N LYS A 174 -7.14 35.87 -36.57
CA LYS A 174 -8.36 36.66 -36.80
C LYS A 174 -8.07 38.09 -37.22
N GLU A 175 -7.04 38.71 -36.65
CA GLU A 175 -6.56 40.04 -37.04
C GLU A 175 -5.81 40.03 -38.38
N LYS A 176 -5.57 38.84 -38.97
CA LYS A 176 -4.76 38.63 -40.17
C LYS A 176 -3.33 39.17 -39.98
N PHE A 177 -2.84 39.18 -38.75
CA PHE A 177 -1.47 39.51 -38.44
C PHE A 177 -0.58 38.33 -38.81
N ARG A 178 0.50 38.61 -39.56
CA ARG A 178 1.48 37.60 -39.96
C ARG A 178 2.77 37.83 -39.18
N PRO A 179 3.11 36.97 -38.21
CA PRO A 179 4.41 37.02 -37.54
C PRO A 179 5.56 36.85 -38.52
N VAL A 180 6.74 37.37 -38.17
CA VAL A 180 7.98 37.07 -38.90
C VAL A 180 8.35 35.60 -38.69
N THR A 181 9.15 35.03 -39.60
CA THR A 181 9.51 33.60 -39.56
C THR A 181 10.04 33.13 -38.20
N PRO A 182 10.97 33.84 -37.53
CA PRO A 182 11.44 33.44 -36.21
C PRO A 182 10.34 33.38 -35.14
N ASP A 183 9.42 34.35 -35.15
CA ASP A 183 8.30 34.39 -34.19
C ASP A 183 7.29 33.28 -34.47
N GLN A 184 7.06 32.97 -35.75
CA GLN A 184 6.20 31.85 -36.13
C GLN A 184 6.78 30.51 -35.67
N GLU A 185 8.08 30.29 -35.84
CA GLU A 185 8.78 29.10 -35.34
C GLU A 185 8.73 29.04 -33.79
N ALA A 186 8.93 30.16 -33.11
CA ALA A 186 8.83 30.23 -31.66
C ALA A 186 7.42 29.87 -31.16
N LEU A 187 6.37 30.41 -31.77
CA LEU A 187 4.98 30.06 -31.43
C LEU A 187 4.70 28.57 -31.62
N GLN A 188 5.18 27.98 -32.72
CA GLN A 188 5.05 26.54 -32.96
C GLN A 188 5.73 25.72 -31.87
N LEU A 189 6.99 26.02 -31.54
CA LEU A 189 7.74 25.33 -30.50
C LEU A 189 7.07 25.44 -29.13
N ILE A 190 6.52 26.61 -28.78
CA ILE A 190 5.79 26.82 -27.53
C ILE A 190 4.53 25.94 -27.50
N THR A 191 3.73 25.94 -28.56
CA THR A 191 2.51 25.12 -28.62
C THR A 191 2.81 23.62 -28.56
N GLU A 192 3.87 23.16 -29.24
CA GLU A 192 4.32 21.77 -29.20
C GLU A 192 4.82 21.37 -27.80
N ALA A 193 5.60 22.24 -27.14
CA ALA A 193 6.08 21.99 -25.79
C ALA A 193 4.91 21.83 -24.80
N LEU A 194 3.88 22.67 -24.90
CA LEU A 194 2.70 22.61 -24.03
C LEU A 194 1.83 21.38 -24.32
N GLU A 195 1.66 20.99 -25.59
CA GLU A 195 0.99 19.74 -25.95
C GLU A 195 1.75 18.51 -25.41
N ASN A 196 3.09 18.55 -25.43
CA ASN A 196 3.92 17.47 -24.91
C ASN A 196 3.75 17.29 -23.39
N VAL A 197 3.48 18.35 -22.63
CA VAL A 197 3.10 18.23 -21.21
C VAL A 197 1.84 17.39 -21.06
N GLY A 198 0.82 17.63 -21.89
CA GLY A 198 -0.41 16.81 -21.92
C GLY A 198 -0.12 15.33 -22.20
N LYS A 199 0.75 15.04 -23.18
CA LYS A 199 1.17 13.66 -23.51
C LYS A 199 1.88 12.98 -22.33
N ILE A 200 2.81 13.68 -21.68
CA ILE A 200 3.52 13.17 -20.49
C ILE A 200 2.54 12.83 -19.37
N VAL A 201 1.55 13.69 -19.12
CA VAL A 201 0.53 13.42 -18.09
C VAL A 201 -0.31 12.19 -18.44
N VAL A 202 -0.72 12.03 -19.69
CA VAL A 202 -1.47 10.82 -20.12
C VAL A 202 -0.63 9.55 -19.95
N SER A 203 0.67 9.59 -20.28
CA SER A 203 1.58 8.48 -20.04
C SER A 203 1.67 8.13 -18.55
N LEU A 204 1.85 9.14 -17.69
CA LEU A 204 1.89 8.96 -16.24
C LEU A 204 0.58 8.38 -15.68
N GLN A 205 -0.56 8.90 -16.12
CA GLN A 205 -1.87 8.39 -15.71
C GLN A 205 -2.09 6.93 -16.13
N THR A 206 -1.58 6.55 -17.30
CA THR A 206 -1.69 5.17 -17.80
C THR A 206 -0.80 4.23 -16.97
N GLU A 207 0.44 4.62 -16.70
CA GLU A 207 1.36 3.86 -15.84
C GLU A 207 0.77 3.64 -14.44
N MET A 208 0.18 4.68 -13.84
CA MET A 208 -0.46 4.59 -12.52
C MET A 208 -1.59 3.55 -12.49
N LEU A 209 -2.46 3.53 -13.51
CA LEU A 209 -3.57 2.61 -13.59
C LEU A 209 -3.12 1.17 -13.89
N GLU A 210 -2.15 1.00 -14.77
CA GLU A 210 -1.57 -0.31 -15.09
C GLU A 210 -0.85 -0.91 -13.87
N SER A 211 -0.10 -0.09 -13.12
CA SER A 211 0.56 -0.51 -11.89
C SER A 211 -0.44 -0.96 -10.82
N GLN A 212 -1.53 -0.21 -10.64
CA GLN A 212 -2.62 -0.59 -9.73
C GLN A 212 -3.25 -1.92 -10.14
N GLN A 213 -3.60 -2.08 -11.42
CA GLN A 213 -4.20 -3.30 -11.94
C GLN A 213 -3.27 -4.51 -11.77
N PHE A 214 -1.97 -4.32 -12.00
CA PHE A 214 -0.97 -5.36 -11.80
C PHE A 214 -0.86 -5.78 -10.32
N GLN A 215 -0.89 -4.84 -9.39
CA GLN A 215 -0.89 -5.13 -7.95
C GLN A 215 -2.14 -5.91 -7.54
N GLU A 216 -3.32 -5.49 -8.01
CA GLU A 216 -4.59 -6.18 -7.74
C GLU A 216 -4.55 -7.64 -8.23
N LEU A 217 -4.03 -7.88 -9.44
CA LEU A 217 -3.85 -9.24 -9.97
C LEU A 217 -2.90 -10.08 -9.12
N GLN A 218 -1.77 -9.51 -8.69
CA GLN A 218 -0.83 -10.23 -7.81
C GLN A 218 -1.44 -10.56 -6.44
N GLU A 219 -2.23 -9.66 -5.88
CA GLU A 219 -2.94 -9.90 -4.62
C GLU A 219 -4.00 -10.99 -4.76
N GLU A 220 -4.73 -10.97 -5.88
CA GLU A 220 -5.70 -12.01 -6.22
C GLU A 220 -5.02 -13.39 -6.36
N GLU A 221 -3.91 -13.49 -7.09
CA GLU A 221 -3.13 -14.72 -7.21
C GLU A 221 -2.64 -15.24 -5.85
N LYS A 222 -2.13 -14.37 -4.99
CA LYS A 222 -1.72 -14.72 -3.61
C LYS A 222 -2.92 -15.22 -2.80
N CYS A 223 -4.09 -14.61 -2.97
CA CYS A 223 -5.32 -15.04 -2.30
C CYS A 223 -5.74 -16.45 -2.76
N TYR A 224 -5.78 -16.71 -4.08
CA TYR A 224 -6.08 -18.05 -4.60
C TYR A 224 -5.07 -19.09 -4.15
N GLY A 225 -3.78 -18.76 -4.12
CA GLY A 225 -2.73 -19.63 -3.58
C GLY A 225 -3.00 -20.02 -2.13
N LYS A 226 -3.42 -19.07 -1.28
CA LYS A 226 -3.83 -19.34 0.11
C LYS A 226 -5.03 -20.29 0.16
N ILE A 227 -6.09 -20.02 -0.59
CA ILE A 227 -7.29 -20.88 -0.65
C ILE A 227 -6.91 -22.31 -1.07
N HIS A 228 -6.09 -22.45 -2.10
CA HIS A 228 -5.63 -23.77 -2.57
C HIS A 228 -4.83 -24.51 -1.49
N SER A 229 -3.92 -23.82 -0.80
CA SER A 229 -3.14 -24.41 0.29
C SER A 229 -4.02 -24.86 1.46
N LEU A 230 -5.04 -24.07 1.82
CA LEU A 230 -6.01 -24.41 2.87
C LEU A 230 -6.81 -25.66 2.50
N HIS A 231 -7.26 -25.77 1.25
CA HIS A 231 -7.94 -26.97 0.77
C HIS A 231 -7.04 -28.21 0.86
N LYS A 232 -5.78 -28.10 0.43
CA LYS A 232 -4.81 -29.20 0.52
C LYS A 232 -4.53 -29.61 1.97
N GLN A 233 -4.38 -28.65 2.88
CA GLN A 233 -4.21 -28.94 4.30
C GLN A 233 -5.43 -29.67 4.88
N LYS A 234 -6.64 -29.21 4.56
CA LYS A 234 -7.88 -29.87 4.97
C LYS A 234 -7.96 -31.31 4.47
N GLU A 235 -7.56 -31.57 3.23
CA GLU A 235 -7.53 -32.92 2.67
C GLU A 235 -6.53 -33.82 3.41
N ILE A 236 -5.33 -33.30 3.72
CA ILE A 236 -4.32 -34.04 4.50
C ILE A 236 -4.83 -34.38 5.90
N VAL A 237 -5.49 -33.43 6.57
CA VAL A 237 -6.10 -33.65 7.90
C VAL A 237 -7.22 -34.68 7.82
N ASN A 238 -8.07 -34.64 6.79
CA ASN A 238 -9.10 -35.66 6.60
C ASN A 238 -8.50 -37.05 6.41
N LYS A 239 -7.47 -37.19 5.55
CA LYS A 239 -6.78 -38.47 5.34
C LYS A 239 -6.08 -38.97 6.60
N SER A 240 -5.47 -38.08 7.38
CA SER A 240 -4.83 -38.47 8.64
C SER A 240 -5.86 -38.92 9.68
N TRP A 241 -7.02 -38.26 9.73
CA TRP A 241 -8.15 -38.65 10.56
C TRP A 241 -8.74 -40.01 10.16
N GLU A 242 -8.96 -40.25 8.88
CA GLU A 242 -9.40 -41.55 8.35
C GLU A 242 -8.41 -42.67 8.73
N ASN A 243 -7.11 -42.43 8.56
CA ASN A 243 -6.06 -43.36 8.97
C ASN A 243 -6.06 -43.63 10.48
N PHE A 244 -6.28 -42.58 11.29
CA PHE A 244 -6.38 -42.71 12.74
C PHE A 244 -7.59 -43.56 13.14
N LEU A 245 -8.77 -43.30 12.57
CA LEU A 245 -9.98 -44.11 12.78
C LEU A 245 -9.77 -45.57 12.35
N ALA A 246 -9.12 -45.79 11.20
CA ALA A 246 -8.81 -47.13 10.72
C ALA A 246 -7.90 -47.92 11.68
N ARG A 247 -6.94 -47.24 12.32
CA ARG A 247 -5.99 -47.84 13.28
C ARG A 247 -6.54 -48.03 14.70
N THR A 248 -7.62 -47.34 15.06
CA THR A 248 -8.13 -47.36 16.45
C THR A 248 -9.48 -48.03 16.58
N SER A 249 -10.36 -47.83 15.60
CA SER A 249 -11.79 -48.10 15.76
C SER A 249 -12.38 -48.97 14.65
N ASN A 250 -11.73 -49.09 13.49
CA ASN A 250 -12.22 -49.94 12.40
C ASN A 250 -11.79 -51.42 12.61
N TYR A 251 -12.72 -52.24 13.11
CA TYR A 251 -12.48 -53.65 13.43
C TYR A 251 -11.99 -54.48 12.22
N GLU A 252 -12.57 -54.27 11.03
CA GLU A 252 -12.18 -55.02 9.84
C GLU A 252 -10.76 -54.69 9.37
N ALA A 253 -10.42 -53.39 9.37
CA ALA A 253 -9.08 -52.93 9.03
C ALA A 253 -8.04 -53.46 10.04
N LEU A 254 -8.34 -53.44 11.34
CA LEU A 254 -7.49 -53.99 12.39
C LEU A 254 -7.28 -55.50 12.24
N LYS A 255 -8.33 -56.26 11.93
CA LYS A 255 -8.24 -57.71 11.69
C LYS A 255 -7.35 -58.03 10.49
N LYS A 256 -7.48 -57.27 9.39
CA LYS A 256 -6.61 -57.39 8.21
C LYS A 256 -5.15 -57.05 8.55
N ALA A 257 -4.91 -55.96 9.27
CA ALA A 257 -3.56 -55.54 9.70
C ALA A 257 -2.90 -56.58 10.62
N LYS A 258 -3.66 -57.17 11.57
CA LYS A 258 -3.17 -58.25 12.43
C LYS A 258 -2.69 -59.46 11.62
N ARG A 259 -3.50 -59.92 10.66
CA ARG A 259 -3.13 -61.03 9.76
C ARG A 259 -1.87 -60.73 8.94
N LEU A 260 -1.74 -59.51 8.43
CA LEU A 260 -0.55 -59.09 7.68
C LEU A 260 0.70 -59.09 8.58
N ARG A 261 0.58 -58.60 9.81
CA ARG A 261 1.65 -58.64 10.81
C ARG A 261 2.07 -60.08 11.12
N GLU A 262 1.11 -60.98 11.36
CA GLU A 262 1.37 -62.41 11.59
C GLU A 262 2.10 -63.05 10.39
N LYS A 263 1.65 -62.75 9.16
CA LYS A 263 2.31 -63.25 7.94
C LYS A 263 3.74 -62.71 7.78
N SER A 264 3.98 -61.44 8.11
CA SER A 264 5.32 -60.86 8.10
C SER A 264 6.23 -61.48 9.15
N ILE A 265 5.71 -61.74 10.35
CA ILE A 265 6.45 -62.43 11.43
C ILE A 265 6.84 -63.83 10.95
N GLU A 266 5.90 -64.59 10.40
CA GLU A 266 6.16 -65.94 9.90
C GLU A 266 7.22 -65.94 8.79
N ASN A 267 7.14 -64.98 7.86
CA ASN A 267 8.15 -64.83 6.80
C ASN A 267 9.54 -64.45 7.32
N SER A 268 9.62 -63.74 8.45
CA SER A 268 10.89 -63.37 9.09
C SER A 268 11.51 -64.48 9.93
N ARG A 269 10.76 -65.56 10.23
CA ARG A 269 11.29 -66.69 11.00
C ARG A 269 12.33 -67.45 10.16
N PRO A 270 13.49 -67.81 10.74
CA PRO A 270 14.51 -68.56 10.03
C PRO A 270 14.01 -69.96 9.69
N LYS A 271 14.17 -70.36 8.42
CA LYS A 271 13.67 -71.64 7.89
C LYS A 271 14.58 -72.84 8.22
N ILE A 272 15.81 -72.59 8.67
CA ILE A 272 16.82 -73.62 8.98
C ILE A 272 17.06 -73.64 10.48
N LYS A 273 16.80 -74.78 11.12
CA LYS A 273 17.09 -75.03 12.54
C LYS A 273 18.48 -75.66 12.65
N HIS A 274 19.46 -74.93 13.20
CA HIS A 274 20.74 -75.54 13.56
C HIS A 274 20.56 -76.40 14.81
N TYR A 275 21.01 -77.67 14.77
CA TYR A 275 20.78 -78.70 15.79
C TYR A 275 21.47 -78.46 17.15
N SER A 276 22.14 -77.32 17.36
CA SER A 276 22.88 -77.02 18.59
C SER A 276 22.53 -75.68 19.25
N ALA A 277 21.44 -75.02 18.85
CA ALA A 277 20.99 -73.78 19.49
C ALA A 277 19.59 -73.95 20.13
N THR A 278 19.48 -73.59 21.41
CA THR A 278 18.20 -73.56 22.13
C THR A 278 17.42 -72.31 21.72
N PHE A 279 16.37 -72.49 20.92
CA PHE A 279 15.49 -71.39 20.51
C PHE A 279 14.35 -71.22 21.52
N HIS A 280 14.24 -70.03 22.13
CA HIS A 280 13.08 -69.71 22.96
C HIS A 280 11.90 -69.29 22.07
N PRO A 281 10.69 -69.85 22.28
CA PRO A 281 9.50 -69.39 21.58
C PRO A 281 9.20 -67.95 21.99
N THR A 282 9.17 -67.04 21.01
CA THR A 282 8.82 -65.62 21.20
C THR A 282 7.31 -65.35 21.13
N ASP A 283 6.51 -66.41 20.95
CA ASP A 283 5.07 -66.35 20.74
C ASP A 283 4.35 -67.12 21.86
N ILE A 284 3.54 -66.39 22.65
CA ILE A 284 2.76 -66.95 23.75
C ILE A 284 1.30 -67.03 23.27
N LYS A 285 0.83 -68.25 23.01
CA LYS A 285 -0.55 -68.49 22.54
C LYS A 285 -1.57 -67.97 23.57
N GLY A 286 -2.48 -67.11 23.13
CA GLY A 286 -3.53 -66.50 23.98
C GLY A 286 -3.15 -65.17 24.62
N LEU A 287 -1.92 -64.69 24.41
CA LEU A 287 -1.49 -63.38 24.91
C LEU A 287 -1.99 -62.27 23.97
N ASN A 288 -2.96 -61.48 24.41
CA ASN A 288 -3.50 -60.35 23.64
C ASN A 288 -2.65 -59.07 23.74
N THR A 289 -1.54 -59.12 24.47
CA THR A 289 -0.61 -58.00 24.67
C THR A 289 0.70 -58.30 23.96
N THR A 290 1.10 -57.47 23.00
CA THR A 290 2.49 -57.47 22.55
C THR A 290 3.34 -56.83 23.62
N VAL A 291 4.04 -57.63 24.44
CA VAL A 291 5.11 -57.12 25.30
C VAL A 291 6.23 -56.65 24.38
N ALA A 292 6.52 -55.35 24.39
CA ALA A 292 7.71 -54.82 23.72
C ALA A 292 8.94 -55.31 24.50
N SER A 293 9.51 -56.45 24.11
CA SER A 293 10.84 -56.86 24.58
C SER A 293 11.88 -55.98 23.89
N GLY A 294 11.95 -54.71 24.31
CA GLY A 294 13.03 -53.84 23.92
C GLY A 294 14.34 -54.40 24.47
N ARG A 295 15.33 -54.61 23.60
CA ARG A 295 16.72 -54.49 24.05
C ARG A 295 16.82 -53.06 24.60
N LEU A 296 17.19 -52.89 25.86
CA LEU A 296 17.51 -51.57 26.41
C LEU A 296 18.70 -51.03 25.60
N VAL A 297 18.42 -50.33 24.51
CA VAL A 297 19.42 -49.53 23.81
C VAL A 297 19.28 -48.16 24.43
N THR A 298 20.19 -47.83 25.34
CA THR A 298 20.46 -46.45 25.69
C THR A 298 20.96 -45.75 24.44
N VAL A 299 20.06 -45.15 23.69
CA VAL A 299 20.45 -44.15 22.70
C VAL A 299 20.85 -42.95 23.52
N GLU A 300 22.14 -42.72 23.65
CA GLU A 300 22.62 -41.39 24.00
C GLU A 300 22.13 -40.47 22.87
N SER A 301 21.07 -39.70 23.15
CA SER A 301 20.67 -38.63 22.26
C SER A 301 21.89 -37.77 21.99
N THR A 302 22.08 -37.35 20.73
CA THR A 302 23.12 -36.39 20.37
C THR A 302 23.11 -35.24 21.40
N PRO A 303 24.24 -34.94 22.06
CA PRO A 303 24.30 -33.98 23.14
C PRO A 303 23.62 -32.66 22.78
N SER A 304 22.91 -32.06 23.73
CA SER A 304 22.18 -30.79 23.57
C SER A 304 23.06 -29.65 23.04
N GLU A 305 24.38 -29.77 23.20
CA GLU A 305 25.42 -28.88 22.69
C GLU A 305 25.56 -28.89 21.16
N LEU A 306 25.09 -29.95 20.49
CA LEU A 306 25.25 -30.14 19.04
C LEU A 306 23.97 -29.85 18.22
N ILE A 307 22.77 -29.89 18.83
CA ILE A 307 21.49 -29.72 18.10
C ILE A 307 20.64 -28.56 18.63
N GLY A 308 20.99 -27.92 19.76
CA GLY A 308 20.22 -26.78 20.30
C GLY A 308 18.79 -27.12 20.77
N GLY A 309 18.37 -28.37 20.67
CA GLY A 309 17.03 -28.84 21.05
C GLY A 309 15.93 -28.52 20.02
N PRO A 310 14.71 -29.05 20.20
CA PRO A 310 13.67 -29.09 19.15
C PRO A 310 13.03 -27.73 18.81
N LEU A 311 13.50 -26.64 19.43
CA LEU A 311 12.93 -25.30 19.35
C LEU A 311 14.01 -24.21 19.23
N ALA A 312 15.26 -24.58 18.90
CA ALA A 312 16.38 -23.63 18.82
C ALA A 312 16.12 -22.47 17.82
N ASP A 313 15.44 -22.78 16.71
CA ASP A 313 15.21 -21.83 15.60
C ASP A 313 13.77 -21.30 15.55
N THR A 314 13.05 -21.31 16.67
CA THR A 314 11.72 -20.69 16.76
C THR A 314 11.69 -19.60 17.82
N ASP A 315 11.03 -18.46 17.54
CA ASP A 315 10.93 -17.27 18.41
C ASP A 315 10.29 -17.52 19.80
N LEU A 316 9.91 -18.77 20.10
CA LEU A 316 9.31 -19.22 21.36
C LEU A 316 10.31 -19.80 22.38
N ALA A 317 11.61 -19.55 22.22
CA ALA A 317 12.62 -19.91 23.21
C ALA A 317 12.37 -19.15 24.54
N LEU A 318 11.72 -19.84 25.49
CA LEU A 318 11.41 -19.33 26.82
C LEU A 318 12.68 -18.83 27.52
N LYS A 319 12.73 -17.52 27.79
CA LYS A 319 13.64 -16.93 28.79
C LYS A 319 13.50 -17.72 30.10
N LYS A 320 14.53 -18.49 30.45
CA LYS A 320 14.60 -19.17 31.76
C LYS A 320 14.54 -18.11 32.87
N LEU A 321 13.41 -18.05 33.57
CA LEU A 321 13.32 -17.40 34.87
C LEU A 321 14.01 -18.29 35.92
N PRO A 322 14.89 -17.76 36.78
CA PRO A 322 15.59 -18.56 37.76
C PRO A 322 14.65 -18.87 38.94
N ILE A 323 14.21 -20.12 39.05
CA ILE A 323 13.55 -20.62 40.25
C ILE A 323 14.64 -20.84 41.31
N ARG A 324 14.72 -19.88 42.24
CA ARG A 324 15.51 -19.97 43.47
C ARG A 324 14.93 -21.06 44.38
N GLY A 325 15.60 -22.21 44.46
CA GLY A 325 15.51 -23.08 45.63
C GLY A 325 16.39 -22.52 46.75
N GLY A 326 15.80 -22.09 47.85
CA GLY A 326 16.52 -21.61 49.02
C GLY A 326 16.78 -22.71 50.03
N ALA A 327 18.05 -22.95 50.36
CA ALA A 327 18.53 -23.24 51.72
C ALA A 327 20.08 -23.14 51.80
N LEU A 328 20.53 -22.03 52.40
CA LEU A 328 21.72 -21.81 53.25
C LEU A 328 23.17 -22.14 52.79
N LYS A 329 23.86 -21.03 52.47
CA LYS A 329 25.18 -20.54 52.97
C LYS A 329 26.45 -21.41 52.77
N LYS A 330 27.42 -20.83 52.06
CA LYS A 330 28.58 -20.13 52.66
C LYS A 330 29.25 -19.20 51.62
N PHE A 331 29.59 -17.99 52.07
CA PHE A 331 30.38 -17.00 51.35
C PHE A 331 31.88 -17.25 51.56
N GLU A 332 32.68 -16.97 50.53
CA GLU A 332 34.09 -16.46 50.51
C GLU A 332 34.65 -16.77 49.10
N GLY A 333 35.28 -15.89 48.32
CA GLY A 333 35.58 -14.47 48.40
C GLY A 333 36.31 -14.00 47.13
N VAL A 334 36.26 -12.69 46.83
CA VAL A 334 37.40 -11.82 46.37
C VAL A 334 38.07 -12.19 45.02
N LYS A 335 38.30 -11.36 43.97
CA LYS A 335 38.36 -9.90 43.66
C LYS A 335 38.50 -9.83 42.09
N VAL A 336 37.85 -8.89 41.34
CA VAL A 336 38.38 -7.57 40.83
C VAL A 336 39.52 -7.77 39.78
N ILE A 337 39.59 -7.23 38.54
CA ILE A 337 39.06 -6.02 37.84
C ILE A 337 39.36 -6.12 36.31
N ASP A 338 38.59 -5.39 35.48
CA ASP A 338 38.80 -4.74 34.15
C ASP A 338 39.65 -5.42 33.04
N SER A 339 39.38 -5.25 31.74
CA SER A 339 39.08 -4.00 31.04
C SER A 339 38.45 -4.17 29.64
N PHE A 340 37.55 -3.25 29.32
CA PHE A 340 37.18 -2.84 27.97
C PHE A 340 38.39 -2.42 27.11
N LYS A 341 38.45 -2.87 25.85
CA LYS A 341 38.64 -1.98 24.70
C LYS A 341 38.21 -2.62 23.38
N LYS A 342 37.39 -1.85 22.66
CA LYS A 342 36.78 -2.10 21.35
C LYS A 342 37.79 -2.01 20.21
N SER A 343 37.68 -2.97 19.30
CA SER A 343 37.68 -2.87 17.84
C SER A 343 38.27 -1.62 17.15
N SER A 344 39.20 -1.87 16.22
CA SER A 344 39.17 -1.28 14.88
C SER A 344 39.90 -2.21 13.90
N VAL A 345 39.13 -2.90 13.07
CA VAL A 345 39.60 -3.67 11.91
C VAL A 345 39.80 -2.69 10.76
N THR A 346 40.97 -2.74 10.11
CA THR A 346 41.19 -2.15 8.79
C THR A 346 41.52 -3.29 7.84
N VAL A 347 40.73 -3.42 6.78
CA VAL A 347 40.88 -4.39 5.70
C VAL A 347 42.05 -3.95 4.82
N LYS A 348 42.88 -4.91 4.39
CA LYS A 348 43.90 -4.72 3.35
C LYS A 348 43.30 -4.77 1.96
#